data_AF-A0A6I6GI93-F1
#
_entry.id   AF-A0A6I6GI93-F1
#
_cell.length_a   1.000
_cell.length_b   1.000
_cell.length_c   1.000
_cell.angle_alpha   90.00
_cell.angle_beta   90.00
_cell.angle_gamma   90.00
#
_symmetry.space_group_name_H-M   'P 1'
#
loop_
_entity.id
_entity.type
_entity.pdbx_description
1 polymer ?
#
loop_
_entity_poly.entity_id
_entity_poly.type
_entity_poly.pdbx_seq_one_letter_code
_entity_poly.pdbx_strand_id
1 'polypeptide(L)'
;MPHRITAASPLRTPDPEEPVIDRINDLFAGDHPDSSVRNVVTHIKDRLEESETLKTQARNNSLAQFRASPDIDVAFTDAVIGSMDSSADLSAQILNNQDLARALLGELLPAVYRTLSKAS
;
A
#
# COMPACT_ATOMS: atom_id res chain seq x y z
N MET A 1 30.44 -8.08 -36.24
CA MET A 1 30.04 -8.22 -34.82
C MET A 1 28.57 -7.82 -34.70
N PRO A 2 27.61 -8.75 -34.62
CA PRO A 2 26.23 -8.39 -34.31
C PRO A 2 25.95 -8.48 -32.80
N HIS A 3 25.27 -7.45 -32.29
CA HIS A 3 24.82 -7.31 -30.91
C HIS A 3 23.84 -8.44 -30.54
N ARG A 4 24.11 -9.12 -29.41
CA ARG A 4 23.21 -10.12 -28.84
C ARG A 4 22.22 -9.39 -27.93
N ILE A 5 20.96 -9.34 -28.34
CA ILE A 5 19.84 -8.95 -27.49
C ILE A 5 19.75 -9.99 -26.37
N THR A 6 19.98 -9.57 -25.13
CA THR A 6 19.73 -10.41 -23.95
C THR A 6 18.22 -10.60 -23.84
N ALA A 7 17.79 -11.86 -23.80
CA ALA A 7 16.40 -12.25 -23.70
C ALA A 7 15.78 -11.66 -22.43
N ALA A 8 14.58 -11.11 -22.57
CA ALA A 8 13.73 -10.79 -21.43
C ALA A 8 13.55 -12.06 -20.57
N SER A 9 13.90 -11.96 -19.29
CA SER A 9 13.57 -13.00 -18.30
C SER A 9 12.06 -13.27 -18.33
N PRO A 10 11.62 -14.54 -18.32
CA PRO A 10 10.19 -14.85 -18.30
C PRO A 10 9.59 -14.26 -17.01
N LEU A 11 8.45 -13.58 -17.15
CA LEU A 11 7.62 -13.12 -16.03
C LEU A 11 7.44 -14.28 -15.05
N ARG A 12 8.08 -14.21 -13.88
CA ARG A 12 7.87 -15.15 -12.79
C ARG A 12 6.42 -15.00 -12.34
N THR A 13 5.57 -15.95 -12.71
CA THR A 13 4.25 -16.13 -12.09
C THR A 13 4.46 -16.21 -10.58
N PRO A 14 3.89 -15.31 -9.77
CA PRO A 14 4.00 -15.41 -8.32
C PRO A 14 3.47 -16.75 -7.83
N ASP A 15 4.26 -17.43 -7.00
CA ASP A 15 3.76 -18.47 -6.11
C ASP A 15 2.80 -17.84 -5.08
N PRO A 16 1.70 -18.51 -4.72
CA PRO A 16 0.61 -17.93 -3.91
C PRO A 16 0.95 -17.73 -2.42
N GLU A 17 2.18 -17.98 -1.98
CA GLU A 17 2.56 -18.00 -0.55
C GLU A 17 3.86 -17.26 -0.19
N GLU A 18 4.55 -16.61 -1.14
CA GLU A 18 5.55 -15.60 -0.74
C GLU A 18 4.82 -14.53 0.07
N PRO A 19 5.31 -14.09 1.24
CA PRO A 19 4.67 -13.03 2.00
C PRO A 19 4.60 -11.82 1.07
N VAL A 20 3.37 -11.50 0.65
CA VAL A 20 3.06 -10.50 -0.37
C VAL A 20 3.81 -9.19 -0.14
N ILE A 21 4.12 -8.89 1.12
CA ILE A 21 4.89 -7.73 1.57
C ILE A 21 6.36 -7.76 1.10
N ASP A 22 7.08 -8.88 1.19
CA ASP A 22 8.50 -8.95 0.78
C ASP A 22 8.64 -8.73 -0.74
N ARG A 23 7.72 -9.35 -1.51
CA ARG A 23 7.64 -9.16 -2.97
C ARG A 23 7.25 -7.74 -3.36
N ILE A 24 6.51 -7.05 -2.50
CA ILE A 24 6.12 -5.66 -2.71
C ILE A 24 7.26 -4.71 -2.33
N ASN A 25 8.02 -5.00 -1.28
CA ASN A 25 9.21 -4.21 -0.92
C ASN A 25 10.21 -4.15 -2.08
N ASP A 26 10.42 -5.27 -2.79
CA ASP A 26 11.27 -5.36 -3.98
C ASP A 26 10.80 -4.50 -5.17
N LEU A 27 9.54 -4.00 -5.16
CA LEU A 27 9.01 -3.12 -6.21
C LEU A 27 9.44 -1.66 -6.03
N PHE A 28 9.86 -1.27 -4.83
CA PHE A 28 10.23 0.11 -4.53
C PHE A 28 11.74 0.30 -4.66
N ALA A 29 12.14 1.36 -5.36
CA ALA A 29 13.55 1.72 -5.48
C ALA A 29 13.98 2.57 -4.28
N GLY A 30 15.13 2.26 -3.68
CA GLY A 30 15.70 3.01 -2.56
C GLY A 30 15.63 2.25 -1.25
N ASP A 31 16.16 2.87 -0.19
CA ASP A 31 16.11 2.33 1.17
C ASP A 31 14.90 2.92 1.88
N HIS A 32 13.87 2.10 2.08
CA HIS A 32 12.63 2.49 2.74
C HIS A 32 12.43 1.63 3.99
N PRO A 33 12.02 2.21 5.12
CA PRO A 33 11.61 1.41 6.27
C PRO A 33 10.45 0.48 5.90
N ASP A 34 10.50 -0.77 6.36
CA ASP A 34 9.41 -1.74 6.15
C ASP A 34 8.04 -1.21 6.59
N SER A 35 8.01 -0.38 7.64
CA SER A 35 6.79 0.27 8.13
C SER A 35 6.22 1.26 7.11
N SER A 36 7.07 2.00 6.39
CA SER A 36 6.65 2.94 5.35
C SER A 36 6.05 2.22 4.16
N VAL A 37 6.71 1.17 3.66
CA VAL A 37 6.19 0.39 2.53
C VAL A 37 4.86 -0.26 2.90
N ARG A 38 4.80 -0.90 4.07
CA ARG A 38 3.57 -1.53 4.59
C ARG A 38 2.43 -0.53 4.68
N ASN A 39 2.65 0.67 5.23
CA ASN A 39 1.61 1.69 5.36
C ASN A 39 1.02 2.10 4.01
N VAL A 40 1.87 2.37 3.01
CA VAL A 40 1.42 2.77 1.67
C VAL A 40 0.60 1.66 1.01
N VAL A 41 1.09 0.44 1.07
CA VAL A 41 0.47 -0.74 0.44
C VAL A 41 -0.86 -1.08 1.08
N THR A 42 -0.91 -1.09 2.42
CA THR A 42 -2.16 -1.33 3.16
C THR A 42 -3.20 -0.29 2.79
N HIS A 43 -2.83 1.00 2.77
CA HIS A 43 -3.79 2.05 2.49
C HIS A 43 -4.30 2.03 1.03
N ILE A 44 -3.45 1.72 0.05
CA ILE A 44 -3.89 1.53 -1.34
C ILE A 44 -4.86 0.35 -1.44
N LYS A 45 -4.54 -0.78 -0.78
CA LYS A 45 -5.41 -1.96 -0.77
C LYS A 45 -6.78 -1.64 -0.17
N ASP A 46 -6.82 -0.97 0.98
CA ASP A 46 -8.07 -0.64 1.65
C ASP A 46 -8.94 0.25 0.75
N ARG A 47 -8.35 1.24 0.07
CA ARG A 47 -9.09 2.10 -0.87
C ARG A 47 -9.63 1.35 -2.10
N LEU A 48 -8.88 0.38 -2.63
CA LEU A 48 -9.38 -0.50 -3.70
C LEU A 48 -10.56 -1.34 -3.20
N GLU A 49 -10.47 -1.87 -1.98
CA GLU A 49 -11.53 -2.66 -1.35
C GLU A 49 -12.77 -1.83 -1.02
N GLU A 50 -12.63 -0.53 -0.81
CA GLU A 50 -13.74 0.41 -0.59
C GLU A 50 -14.48 0.80 -1.88
N SER A 51 -13.86 0.66 -3.05
CA SER A 51 -14.44 1.06 -4.35
C SER A 51 -15.69 0.23 -4.71
N GLU A 52 -16.85 0.89 -4.76
CA GLU A 52 -18.11 0.24 -5.15
C GLU A 52 -18.09 -0.28 -6.59
N THR A 53 -17.36 0.40 -7.48
CA THR A 53 -17.12 -0.07 -8.85
C THR A 53 -16.38 -1.40 -8.82
N LEU A 54 -15.29 -1.51 -8.06
CA LEU A 54 -14.52 -2.75 -7.97
C LEU A 54 -15.29 -3.86 -7.25
N LYS A 55 -16.05 -3.55 -6.19
CA LYS A 55 -16.95 -4.51 -5.55
C LYS A 55 -17.97 -5.08 -6.53
N THR A 56 -18.55 -4.21 -7.37
CA THR A 56 -19.52 -4.63 -8.40
C THR A 56 -18.86 -5.48 -9.48
N GLN A 57 -17.69 -5.07 -9.97
CA GLN A 57 -16.91 -5.82 -10.95
C GLN A 57 -16.53 -7.21 -10.40
N ALA A 58 -16.06 -7.30 -9.16
CA ALA A 58 -15.64 -8.57 -8.54
C ALA A 58 -16.81 -9.54 -8.30
N ARG A 59 -18.02 -9.03 -8.00
CA ARG A 59 -19.22 -9.87 -7.80
C ARG A 59 -19.76 -10.46 -9.10
N ASN A 60 -19.61 -9.72 -10.20
CA ASN A 60 -20.28 -10.05 -11.47
C ASN A 60 -19.37 -10.67 -12.52
N ASN A 61 -18.06 -10.69 -12.29
CA ASN A 61 -17.08 -11.15 -13.26
C ASN A 61 -16.13 -12.19 -12.67
N SER A 62 -15.61 -13.07 -13.54
CA SER A 62 -14.46 -13.90 -13.19
C SER A 62 -13.22 -13.03 -12.94
N LEU A 63 -12.23 -13.58 -12.23
CA LEU A 63 -10.98 -12.88 -11.98
C LEU A 63 -10.23 -12.47 -13.26
N ALA A 64 -10.33 -13.27 -14.33
CA ALA A 64 -9.74 -12.93 -15.63
C ALA A 64 -10.41 -11.70 -16.26
N GLN A 65 -11.73 -11.60 -16.16
CA GLN A 65 -12.49 -10.44 -16.64
C GLN A 65 -12.28 -9.21 -15.76
N PHE A 66 -12.25 -9.37 -14.43
CA PHE A 66 -11.93 -8.29 -13.49
C PHE A 66 -10.56 -7.66 -13.79
N ARG A 67 -9.54 -8.48 -14.02
CA ARG A 67 -8.19 -8.05 -14.39
C ARG A 67 -8.09 -7.38 -15.76
N ALA A 68 -9.02 -7.68 -16.66
CA ALA A 68 -9.06 -7.09 -18.00
C ALA A 68 -9.87 -5.79 -18.06
N SER A 69 -10.53 -5.38 -16.98
CA SER A 69 -11.32 -4.15 -16.94
C SER A 69 -10.41 -2.93 -16.82
N PRO A 70 -10.60 -1.86 -17.61
CA PRO A 70 -9.87 -0.60 -17.41
C PRO A 70 -10.20 0.07 -16.06
N ASP A 71 -11.31 -0.30 -15.42
CA ASP A 71 -11.70 0.25 -14.12
C ASP A 71 -10.67 -0.03 -13.02
N ILE A 72 -9.95 -1.16 -13.10
CA ILE A 72 -8.94 -1.50 -12.08
C ILE A 72 -7.73 -0.56 -12.14
N ASP A 73 -7.33 -0.15 -13.34
CA ASP A 73 -6.18 0.75 -13.54
C ASP A 73 -6.51 2.17 -13.07
N VAL A 74 -7.74 2.63 -13.36
CA VAL A 74 -8.26 3.92 -12.87
C VAL A 74 -8.35 3.90 -11.35
N ALA A 75 -9.02 2.88 -10.78
CA ALA A 75 -9.19 2.77 -9.33
C ALA A 75 -7.85 2.63 -8.60
N PHE A 76 -6.86 1.96 -9.19
CA PHE A 76 -5.51 1.88 -8.63
C PHE A 76 -4.83 3.24 -8.59
N THR A 77 -4.88 4.00 -9.68
CA THR A 77 -4.32 5.36 -9.74
C THR A 77 -4.99 6.28 -8.71
N ASP A 78 -6.32 6.24 -8.63
CA ASP A 78 -7.09 7.01 -7.64
C ASP A 78 -6.80 6.58 -6.20
N ALA A 79 -6.57 5.29 -5.96
CA ALA A 79 -6.18 4.78 -4.65
C ALA A 79 -4.79 5.27 -4.23
N VAL A 80 -3.82 5.30 -5.16
CA VAL A 80 -2.48 5.84 -4.91
C VAL A 80 -2.54 7.33 -4.57
N ILE A 81 -3.24 8.14 -5.39
CA ILE A 81 -3.40 9.58 -5.16
C ILE A 81 -4.12 9.82 -3.84
N GLY A 82 -5.25 9.14 -3.61
CA GLY A 82 -6.03 9.30 -2.39
C GLY A 82 -5.29 8.88 -1.13
N SER A 83 -4.43 7.85 -1.21
CA SER A 83 -3.55 7.44 -0.09
C SER A 83 -2.54 8.53 0.27
N MET A 84 -1.91 9.13 -0.75
CA MET A 84 -0.97 10.24 -0.59
C MET A 84 -1.66 11.48 0.00
N ASP A 85 -2.78 11.91 -0.60
CA ASP A 85 -3.52 13.10 -0.18
C ASP A 85 -4.04 12.97 1.26
N SER A 86 -4.58 11.81 1.61
CA SER A 86 -5.09 11.54 2.96
C SER A 86 -3.95 11.55 3.99
N SER A 87 -2.79 10.98 3.63
CA SER A 87 -1.62 10.99 4.52
C SER A 87 -1.11 12.43 4.74
N ALA A 88 -1.07 13.24 3.69
CA ALA A 88 -0.66 14.64 3.75
C ALA A 88 -1.64 15.48 4.57
N ASP A 89 -2.95 15.33 4.34
CA ASP A 89 -3.99 16.06 5.05
C ASP A 89 -4.01 15.71 6.55
N LEU A 90 -4.03 14.43 6.90
CA LEU A 90 -4.00 14.00 8.31
C LEU A 90 -2.73 14.49 9.02
N SER A 91 -1.58 14.43 8.35
CA SER A 91 -0.32 14.95 8.90
C SER A 91 -0.41 16.47 9.13
N ALA A 92 -0.96 17.22 8.17
CA ALA A 92 -1.17 18.65 8.30
C ALA A 92 -2.13 18.99 9.44
N GLN A 93 -3.23 18.25 9.60
CA GLN A 93 -4.16 18.43 10.72
C GLN A 93 -3.47 18.23 12.07
N ILE A 94 -2.66 17.19 12.22
CA ILE A 94 -1.90 16.91 13.44
C ILE A 94 -0.91 18.04 13.74
N LEU A 95 -0.14 18.49 12.74
CA LEU A 95 0.87 19.53 12.91
C LEU A 95 0.26 20.90 13.24
N ASN A 96 -0.90 21.21 12.67
CA ASN A 96 -1.56 22.51 12.83
C ASN A 96 -2.50 22.58 14.04
N ASN A 97 -2.74 21.47 14.75
CA ASN A 97 -3.64 21.42 15.90
C ASN A 97 -2.96 20.76 17.11
N GLN A 98 -2.54 21.58 18.08
CA GLN A 98 -1.83 21.11 19.28
C GLN A 98 -2.69 20.25 20.22
N ASP A 99 -4.01 20.45 20.25
CA ASP A 99 -4.90 19.60 21.06
C ASP A 99 -5.02 18.22 20.44
N LEU A 100 -5.19 18.14 19.12
CA LEU A 100 -5.19 16.88 18.37
C LEU A 100 -3.87 16.12 18.53
N ALA A 101 -2.73 16.81 18.37
CA ALA A 101 -1.41 16.20 18.54
C ALA A 101 -1.21 15.61 19.94
N ARG A 102 -1.62 16.35 20.99
CA ARG A 102 -1.54 15.89 22.39
C ARG A 102 -2.45 14.70 22.65
N ALA A 103 -3.69 14.73 22.14
CA ALA A 103 -4.62 13.61 22.27
C ALA A 103 -4.05 12.35 21.59
N LEU A 104 -3.60 12.47 20.33
CA LEU A 104 -3.03 11.35 19.59
C LEU A 104 -1.80 10.76 20.30
N LEU A 105 -0.88 11.61 20.77
CA LEU A 105 0.29 11.14 21.53
C LEU A 105 -0.14 10.43 22.82
N GLY A 106 -1.15 10.95 23.52
CA GLY A 106 -1.70 10.35 24.73
C GLY A 106 -2.23 8.92 24.50
N GLU A 107 -2.92 8.69 23.38
CA GLU A 107 -3.42 7.37 23.01
C GLU A 107 -2.31 6.40 22.60
N LEU A 108 -1.27 6.88 21.90
CA LEU A 108 -0.18 6.03 21.42
C LEU A 108 0.84 5.66 22.51
N LEU A 109 1.07 6.54 23.49
CA LEU A 109 2.15 6.42 24.46
C LEU A 109 2.14 5.10 25.25
N PRO A 110 1.00 4.58 25.77
CA PRO A 110 0.98 3.31 26.50
C PRO A 110 1.33 2.10 25.62
N ALA A 111 0.99 2.12 24.34
CA ALA A 111 1.32 1.05 23.41
C ALA A 111 2.83 1.07 23.08
N VAL A 112 3.36 2.24 22.73
CA VAL A 112 4.78 2.44 22.44
C VAL A 112 5.64 2.05 23.65
N TYR A 113 5.30 2.53 24.84
CA TYR A 113 6.02 2.20 26.07
C TYR A 113 6.07 0.69 26.32
N ARG A 114 4.91 -0.01 26.24
CA ARG A 114 4.84 -1.47 26.46
C ARG A 114 5.69 -2.25 25.45
N THR A 115 5.70 -1.84 24.19
CA THR A 115 6.50 -2.50 23.16
C THR A 115 7.99 -2.33 23.44
N LEU A 116 8.42 -1.09 23.70
CA LEU A 116 9.83 -0.78 23.96
C LEU A 116 10.34 -1.39 25.27
N SER A 117 9.49 -1.45 26.31
CA SER A 117 9.86 -2.04 27.61
C SER A 117 9.98 -3.57 27.59
N LYS A 118 9.31 -4.23 26.64
CA LYS A 118 9.38 -5.69 26.44
C LYS A 118 10.49 -6.12 25.49
N ALA A 119 11.05 -5.18 24.74
CA ALA A 119 12.15 -5.42 23.81
C ALA A 119 13.53 -5.32 24.49
N SER A 120 13.58 -5.19 25.82
CA SER A 120 14.80 -5.23 26.66
C SER A 120 14.98 -6.59 27.33
#